data_AF-A0A432XLH4-F1
#
_entry.id   AF-A0A432XLH4-F1
#
_cell.length_a   1.000
_cell.length_b   1.000
_cell.length_c   1.000
_cell.angle_alpha   90.00
_cell.angle_beta   90.00
_cell.angle_gamma   90.00
#
_symmetry.space_group_name_H-M   'P 1'
#
loop_
_entity.id
_entity.type
_entity.pdbx_description
1 polymer ?
#
loop_
_entity_poly.entity_id
_entity_poly.type
_entity_poly.pdbx_seq_one_letter_code
_entity_poly.pdbx_strand_id
1 'polypeptide(L)'
;MLRWLVVASICLLASFSGQAMGAGNSSSAGLAKYRLYTPAIWHAVNTLPQQQCGVVQVIQIFVPKQHQQLLLAELSAWHRHPLAAHMNCFIIETFDVEQLSCEHQGTRGRADCHLTGRKQNKGVREIIFVPSHYGIAFNDTQRVVLPVSASLELFAHEVAHWLGFADEYAMPQELAEAFCSGRYDHASLNVVVTEQTIMSESELIALWRRLPWRHAVESWQYLGSKQADGSWKLGSTTAHAASHHVGLFAAQTCEATSHYAWRPVNRFTPMQYFDVAEWPTVYLEMLQRAN
;
A
#
# COMPACT_ATOMS: atom_id res chain seq x y z
N MET A 1 -24.61 -38.46 14.53
CA MET A 1 -24.64 -38.88 15.96
C MET A 1 -23.43 -38.27 16.65
N LEU A 2 -23.65 -37.58 17.78
CA LEU A 2 -22.70 -36.88 18.69
C LEU A 2 -21.86 -35.76 18.03
N ARG A 3 -21.97 -34.45 18.29
CA ARG A 3 -22.36 -33.58 19.44
C ARG A 3 -21.28 -33.45 20.53
N TRP A 4 -21.00 -32.17 20.86
CA TRP A 4 -20.26 -31.59 22.00
C TRP A 4 -18.74 -31.36 21.81
N LEU A 5 -18.07 -30.32 22.34
CA LEU A 5 -18.39 -29.34 23.39
C LEU A 5 -17.49 -28.07 23.28
N VAL A 6 -18.06 -26.93 23.63
CA VAL A 6 -17.40 -25.64 23.93
C VAL A 6 -16.74 -25.70 25.31
N VAL A 7 -15.56 -25.09 25.50
CA VAL A 7 -15.14 -24.57 26.82
C VAL A 7 -14.40 -23.23 26.64
N ALA A 8 -14.97 -22.19 27.24
CA ALA A 8 -14.32 -20.93 27.55
C ALA A 8 -13.53 -21.07 28.87
N SER A 9 -12.40 -20.38 29.00
CA SER A 9 -11.72 -20.22 30.29
C SER A 9 -11.49 -18.74 30.60
N ILE A 10 -12.24 -18.29 31.59
CA ILE A 10 -12.05 -17.10 32.40
C ILE A 10 -11.12 -17.51 33.56
N CYS A 11 -10.15 -16.66 33.93
CA CYS A 11 -9.55 -16.68 35.26
C CYS A 11 -9.48 -15.25 35.82
N LEU A 12 -10.10 -15.09 36.98
CA LEU A 12 -10.09 -13.91 37.85
C LEU A 12 -8.94 -14.00 38.89
N LEU A 13 -8.46 -12.81 39.25
CA LEU A 13 -8.04 -12.32 40.58
C LEU A 13 -6.89 -12.99 41.36
N ALA A 14 -5.95 -12.15 41.79
CA ALA A 14 -5.63 -11.99 43.20
C ALA A 14 -5.12 -10.57 43.51
N SER A 15 -5.78 -9.95 44.48
CA SER A 15 -5.43 -8.67 45.12
C SER A 15 -4.34 -8.88 46.18
N PHE A 16 -3.58 -7.84 46.50
CA PHE A 16 -3.02 -7.66 47.85
C PHE A 16 -3.24 -6.23 48.35
N SER A 17 -3.76 -6.19 49.56
CA SER A 17 -4.16 -5.08 50.39
C SER A 17 -3.00 -4.58 51.27
N GLY A 18 -3.04 -3.30 51.63
CA GLY A 18 -2.22 -2.70 52.68
C GLY A 18 -2.92 -1.47 53.23
N GLN A 19 -3.70 -1.68 54.29
CA GLN A 19 -4.39 -0.65 55.08
C GLN A 19 -3.47 -0.03 56.15
N ALA A 20 -3.91 1.15 56.59
CA ALA A 20 -4.02 1.65 57.98
C ALA A 20 -3.29 2.99 58.16
N MET A 21 -3.76 3.98 58.93
CA MET A 21 -4.98 4.30 59.67
C MET A 21 -4.70 5.70 60.26
N GLY A 22 -5.73 6.51 60.57
CA GLY A 22 -5.55 7.63 61.51
C GLY A 22 -6.54 8.79 61.34
N ALA A 23 -7.57 8.79 62.18
CA ALA A 23 -8.69 9.74 62.23
C ALA A 23 -8.35 11.09 62.90
N GLY A 24 -9.21 12.10 62.71
CA GLY A 24 -9.32 13.20 63.67
C GLY A 24 -9.84 14.56 63.18
N ASN A 25 -11.18 14.69 63.15
CA ASN A 25 -12.01 15.86 63.47
C ASN A 25 -11.75 17.30 62.96
N SER A 26 -12.80 17.77 62.25
CA SER A 26 -13.55 19.04 62.42
C SER A 26 -12.93 20.40 62.08
N SER A 27 -13.65 21.07 61.16
CA SER A 27 -14.21 22.43 61.25
C SER A 27 -13.76 23.46 60.19
N SER A 28 -14.79 24.18 59.72
CA SER A 28 -14.80 25.47 59.04
C SER A 28 -14.54 25.55 57.51
N ALA A 29 -15.66 25.78 56.82
CA ALA A 29 -15.90 26.88 55.87
C ALA A 29 -14.84 27.20 54.81
N GLY A 30 -15.18 26.90 53.55
CA GLY A 30 -14.48 27.44 52.38
C GLY A 30 -15.27 27.18 51.11
N LEU A 31 -15.95 28.22 50.61
CA LEU A 31 -16.67 28.25 49.34
C LEU A 31 -15.79 27.79 48.16
N ALA A 32 -16.26 26.82 47.37
CA ALA A 32 -15.81 26.65 46.00
C ALA A 32 -16.97 26.17 45.12
N LYS A 33 -17.31 27.00 44.14
CA LYS A 33 -18.35 26.80 43.12
C LYS A 33 -18.01 25.59 42.25
N TYR A 34 -18.79 24.52 42.31
CA TYR A 34 -18.77 23.48 41.28
C TYR A 34 -19.76 23.85 40.18
N ARG A 35 -19.25 24.45 39.09
CA ARG A 35 -19.95 24.51 37.81
C ARG A 35 -19.93 23.11 37.21
N LEU A 36 -21.12 22.53 37.02
CA LEU A 36 -21.34 21.41 36.11
C LEU A 36 -20.97 21.87 34.70
N TYR A 37 -19.81 21.43 34.22
CA TYR A 37 -19.42 21.57 32.82
C TYR A 37 -19.77 20.28 32.10
N THR A 38 -20.91 20.27 31.43
CA THR A 38 -21.15 19.40 30.26
C THR A 38 -20.43 20.02 29.07
N PRO A 39 -19.44 19.37 28.43
CA PRO A 39 -19.01 19.80 27.12
C PRO A 39 -20.05 19.33 26.10
N ALA A 40 -20.59 20.31 25.39
CA ALA A 40 -21.44 20.12 24.24
C ALA A 40 -20.70 19.34 23.14
N ILE A 41 -21.51 18.57 22.43
CA ILE A 41 -21.19 17.76 21.27
C ILE A 41 -21.16 18.67 20.00
N TRP A 42 -20.16 18.43 19.13
CA TRP A 42 -19.93 18.93 17.75
C TRP A 42 -19.61 20.42 17.52
N HIS A 43 -18.42 20.72 16.98
CA HIS A 43 -18.22 21.13 15.57
C HIS A 43 -16.74 21.45 15.26
N ALA A 44 -16.37 21.21 13.99
CA ALA A 44 -15.16 21.61 13.26
C ALA A 44 -13.93 20.66 13.31
N VAL A 45 -13.98 19.62 12.48
CA VAL A 45 -12.78 19.15 11.76
C VAL A 45 -13.14 19.12 10.27
N ASN A 46 -13.17 20.29 9.65
CA ASN A 46 -13.40 20.46 8.21
C ASN A 46 -12.30 21.37 7.64
N THR A 47 -11.04 21.01 7.85
CA THR A 47 -9.92 21.53 7.07
C THR A 47 -8.78 20.53 7.18
N LEU A 48 -8.44 19.87 6.07
CA LEU A 48 -7.08 19.36 5.91
C LEU A 48 -6.14 20.59 6.04
N PRO A 49 -5.09 20.54 6.88
CA PRO A 49 -4.13 21.62 6.97
C PRO A 49 -3.63 21.97 5.57
N GLN A 50 -3.77 23.23 5.19
CA GLN A 50 -3.30 23.74 3.92
C GLN A 50 -1.77 23.62 3.90
N GLN A 51 -1.27 22.63 3.14
CA GLN A 51 0.09 22.48 2.63
C GLN A 51 1.26 22.57 3.63
N GLN A 52 1.86 21.40 3.89
CA GLN A 52 3.32 21.30 4.05
C GLN A 52 3.84 20.38 2.96
N CYS A 53 3.81 20.86 1.72
CA CYS A 53 4.51 20.19 0.64
C CYS A 53 6.00 20.35 0.89
N GLY A 54 6.68 19.26 1.27
CA GLY A 54 8.12 19.16 1.12
C GLY A 54 8.53 19.18 -0.36
N VAL A 55 9.77 18.82 -0.66
CA VAL A 55 10.43 18.82 -2.00
C VAL A 55 9.78 17.83 -3.02
N VAL A 56 8.52 17.44 -2.82
CA VAL A 56 7.80 16.44 -3.61
C VAL A 56 6.95 17.13 -4.68
N GLN A 57 6.86 16.51 -5.86
CA GLN A 57 5.98 16.91 -6.94
C GLN A 57 4.53 17.03 -6.44
N VAL A 58 3.90 18.16 -6.74
CA VAL A 58 2.48 18.40 -6.43
C VAL A 58 1.62 17.45 -7.28
N ILE A 59 0.69 16.75 -6.64
CA ILE A 59 -0.29 15.90 -7.31
C ILE A 59 -1.66 16.58 -7.23
N GLN A 60 -2.33 16.67 -8.37
CA GLN A 60 -3.69 17.19 -8.44
C GLN A 60 -4.69 16.04 -8.25
N ILE A 61 -5.63 16.19 -7.32
CA ILE A 61 -6.71 15.24 -7.10
C ILE A 61 -8.02 15.90 -7.53
N PHE A 62 -8.71 15.29 -8.48
CA PHE A 62 -9.99 15.71 -8.99
C PHE A 62 -11.10 14.88 -8.39
N VAL A 63 -12.03 15.55 -7.71
CA VAL A 63 -13.20 14.89 -7.11
C VAL A 63 -14.49 15.44 -7.72
N PRO A 64 -15.47 14.58 -8.06
CA PRO A 64 -16.74 15.05 -8.57
C PRO A 64 -17.50 15.75 -7.44
N LYS A 65 -18.08 16.94 -7.69
CA LYS A 65 -18.75 17.74 -6.65
C LYS A 65 -19.78 16.95 -5.84
N GLN A 66 -20.51 16.06 -6.51
CA GLN A 66 -21.56 15.23 -5.90
C GLN A 66 -21.03 14.26 -4.82
N HIS A 67 -19.76 13.87 -4.88
CA HIS A 67 -19.14 12.91 -3.95
C HIS A 67 -18.01 13.53 -3.10
N GLN A 68 -17.82 14.85 -3.19
CA GLN A 68 -16.69 15.55 -2.56
C GLN A 68 -16.60 15.25 -1.06
N GLN A 69 -17.70 15.36 -0.31
CA GLN A 69 -17.67 15.20 1.15
C GLN A 69 -17.26 13.79 1.57
N LEU A 70 -17.77 12.76 0.87
CA LEU A 70 -17.43 11.37 1.14
C LEU A 70 -15.94 11.09 0.87
N LEU A 71 -15.48 11.47 -0.32
CA LEU A 71 -14.09 11.24 -0.73
C LEU A 71 -13.10 12.01 0.14
N LEU A 72 -13.42 13.25 0.52
CA LEU A 72 -12.56 14.02 1.43
C LEU A 72 -12.50 13.38 2.82
N ALA A 73 -13.58 12.78 3.31
CA ALA A 73 -13.58 12.06 4.58
C ALA A 73 -12.68 10.82 4.52
N GLU A 74 -12.73 10.05 3.43
CA GLU A 74 -11.87 8.88 3.22
C GLU A 74 -10.39 9.27 3.03
N LEU A 75 -10.11 10.22 2.13
CA LEU A 75 -8.76 10.72 1.87
C LEU A 75 -8.15 11.40 3.09
N SER A 76 -8.97 11.90 4.03
CA SER A 76 -8.46 12.43 5.29
C SER A 76 -7.67 11.39 6.08
N ALA A 77 -7.91 10.09 5.90
CA ALA A 77 -7.14 9.05 6.57
C ALA A 77 -5.75 8.81 5.96
N TRP A 78 -5.47 9.34 4.75
CA TRP A 78 -4.20 9.15 4.03
C TRP A 78 -2.98 9.55 4.86
N HIS A 79 -3.04 10.63 5.64
CA HIS A 79 -1.89 11.09 6.45
C HIS A 79 -1.39 10.06 7.47
N ARG A 80 -2.19 9.02 7.79
CA ARG A 80 -1.81 7.91 8.67
C ARG A 80 -1.32 6.69 7.90
N HIS A 81 -1.48 6.67 6.59
CA HIS A 81 -1.04 5.56 5.74
C HIS A 81 0.49 5.57 5.61
N PRO A 82 1.19 4.42 5.64
CA PRO A 82 2.65 4.37 5.58
C PRO A 82 3.25 5.07 4.34
N LEU A 83 2.57 5.01 3.20
CA LEU A 83 3.03 5.65 1.96
C LEU A 83 2.92 7.19 1.97
N ALA A 84 2.20 7.79 2.92
CA ALA A 84 2.09 9.24 3.00
C ALA A 84 3.43 9.92 3.31
N ALA A 85 4.39 9.21 3.90
CA ALA A 85 5.74 9.72 4.09
C ALA A 85 6.48 9.97 2.75
N HIS A 86 6.05 9.32 1.66
CA HIS A 86 6.66 9.41 0.33
C HIS A 86 5.81 10.21 -0.65
N MET A 87 4.50 10.36 -0.40
CA MET A 87 3.58 11.10 -1.24
C MET A 87 2.45 11.71 -0.42
N ASN A 88 2.52 13.01 -0.12
CA ASN A 88 1.53 13.73 0.71
C ASN A 88 1.15 15.11 0.19
N CYS A 89 1.72 15.56 -0.93
CA CYS A 89 1.44 16.89 -1.48
C CYS A 89 0.28 16.83 -2.47
N PHE A 90 -0.94 16.93 -1.96
CA PHE A 90 -2.18 16.90 -2.76
C PHE A 90 -2.83 18.28 -2.84
N ILE A 91 -3.16 18.69 -4.07
CA ILE A 91 -4.08 19.81 -4.32
C ILE A 91 -5.40 19.20 -4.80
N ILE A 92 -6.48 19.50 -4.08
CA ILE A 92 -7.79 18.95 -4.41
C ILE A 92 -8.61 19.99 -5.18
N GLU A 93 -9.09 19.59 -6.36
CA GLU A 93 -9.98 20.36 -7.22
C GLU A 93 -11.28 19.59 -7.42
N THR A 94 -12.40 20.32 -7.53
CA THR A 94 -13.71 19.72 -7.78
C THR A 94 -14.14 19.92 -9.23
N PHE A 95 -14.88 18.99 -9.80
CA PHE A 95 -15.41 19.09 -11.16
C PHE A 95 -16.87 18.63 -11.26
N ASP A 96 -17.55 19.04 -12.34
CA ASP A 96 -18.89 18.58 -12.72
C ASP A 96 -18.76 17.37 -13.66
N VAL A 97 -19.56 16.32 -13.49
CA VAL A 97 -19.40 15.04 -14.20
C VAL A 97 -19.47 15.20 -15.72
N GLU A 98 -20.18 16.20 -16.22
CA GLU A 98 -20.27 16.57 -17.63
C GLU A 98 -18.92 17.00 -18.24
N GLN A 99 -17.93 17.29 -17.40
CA GLN A 99 -16.57 17.61 -17.81
C GLN A 99 -15.71 16.35 -18.04
N LEU A 100 -16.19 15.15 -17.70
CA LEU A 100 -15.47 13.89 -17.93
C LEU A 100 -15.67 13.38 -19.36
N SER A 101 -14.60 12.91 -19.96
CA SER A 101 -14.60 12.06 -21.14
C SER A 101 -13.86 10.77 -20.79
N CYS A 102 -14.52 9.62 -21.01
CA CYS A 102 -14.02 8.32 -20.57
C CYS A 102 -14.08 7.30 -21.70
N GLU A 103 -13.04 6.48 -21.80
CA GLU A 103 -12.96 5.32 -22.67
C GLU A 103 -12.69 4.06 -21.82
N HIS A 104 -13.13 2.90 -22.30
CA HIS A 104 -12.82 1.62 -21.65
C HIS A 104 -11.54 1.04 -22.26
N GLN A 105 -10.54 0.81 -21.43
CA GLN A 105 -9.27 0.24 -21.86
C GLN A 105 -9.16 -1.24 -21.49
N GLY A 106 -8.76 -2.04 -22.48
CA GLY A 106 -8.47 -3.47 -22.32
C GLY A 106 -9.70 -4.33 -22.02
N THR A 107 -9.47 -5.63 -21.84
CA THR A 107 -10.53 -6.63 -21.66
C THR A 107 -11.22 -6.55 -20.29
N ARG A 108 -10.63 -5.84 -19.32
CA ARG A 108 -11.19 -5.66 -17.96
C ARG A 108 -12.02 -4.39 -17.81
N GLY A 109 -12.13 -3.55 -18.85
CA GLY A 109 -12.93 -2.32 -18.81
C GLY A 109 -12.39 -1.28 -17.83
N ARG A 110 -11.07 -1.06 -17.82
CA ARG A 110 -10.44 0.01 -17.02
C ARG A 110 -10.92 1.38 -17.51
N ALA A 111 -11.20 2.29 -16.59
CA ALA A 111 -11.73 3.61 -16.92
C ALA A 111 -10.59 4.58 -17.29
N ASP A 112 -10.33 4.78 -18.58
CA ASP A 112 -9.42 5.84 -19.03
C ASP A 112 -10.19 7.14 -19.20
N CYS A 113 -10.18 7.95 -18.14
CA CYS A 113 -10.94 9.19 -18.07
C CYS A 113 -10.03 10.42 -18.03
N HIS A 114 -10.47 11.49 -18.68
CA HIS A 114 -9.83 12.81 -18.63
C HIS A 114 -10.85 13.93 -18.46
N LEU A 115 -10.41 15.05 -17.88
CA LEU A 115 -11.21 16.25 -17.77
C LEU A 115 -11.08 17.10 -19.05
N THR A 116 -12.22 17.31 -19.71
CA THR A 116 -12.34 18.16 -20.89
C THR A 116 -12.19 19.64 -20.53
N GLY A 117 -11.75 20.45 -21.50
CA GLY A 117 -11.59 21.89 -21.31
C GLY A 117 -10.39 22.31 -20.45
N ARG A 118 -9.55 21.37 -20.01
CA ARG A 118 -8.29 21.63 -19.30
C ARG A 118 -7.09 21.26 -20.18
N LYS A 119 -6.03 22.06 -20.11
CA LYS A 119 -4.72 21.65 -20.64
C LYS A 119 -4.04 20.83 -19.54
N GLN A 120 -3.73 19.57 -19.82
CA GLN A 120 -2.90 18.80 -18.90
C GLN A 120 -1.52 19.43 -18.81
N ASN A 121 -1.10 19.74 -17.58
CA ASN A 121 0.21 20.30 -17.34
C ASN A 121 1.24 19.18 -17.44
N LYS A 122 2.16 19.30 -18.40
CA LYS A 122 3.26 18.34 -18.54
C LYS A 122 4.03 18.26 -17.22
N GLY A 123 4.21 17.04 -16.72
CA GLY A 123 4.94 16.81 -15.47
C GLY A 123 4.15 17.16 -14.22
N VAL A 124 2.81 17.18 -14.28
CA VAL A 124 1.94 17.15 -13.11
C VAL A 124 1.20 15.81 -13.12
N ARG A 125 1.24 15.11 -12.00
CA ARG A 125 0.49 13.86 -11.81
C ARG A 125 -0.93 14.17 -11.37
N GLU A 126 -1.91 13.46 -11.91
CA GLU A 126 -3.34 13.68 -11.68
C GLU A 126 -4.01 12.40 -11.16
N ILE A 127 -4.79 12.50 -10.10
CA ILE A 127 -5.69 11.44 -9.63
C ILE A 127 -7.12 11.92 -9.90
N ILE A 128 -7.93 11.16 -10.64
CA ILE A 128 -9.30 11.53 -10.98
C ILE A 128 -10.27 10.50 -10.42
N PHE A 129 -11.13 10.94 -9.49
CA PHE A 129 -12.23 10.10 -9.02
C PHE A 129 -13.41 10.20 -9.99
N VAL A 130 -13.97 9.06 -10.40
CA VAL A 130 -15.06 8.98 -11.38
C VAL A 130 -16.23 8.15 -10.84
N PRO A 131 -17.48 8.42 -11.23
CA PRO A 131 -18.61 7.56 -10.88
C PRO A 131 -18.35 6.07 -11.19
N SER A 132 -18.73 5.16 -10.30
CA SER A 132 -18.33 3.74 -10.38
C SER A 132 -18.80 2.99 -11.63
N HIS A 133 -19.76 3.55 -12.39
CA HIS A 133 -20.23 2.94 -13.63
C HIS A 133 -19.27 3.14 -14.82
N TYR A 134 -18.26 4.01 -14.71
CA TYR A 134 -17.27 4.23 -15.78
C TYR A 134 -16.22 3.11 -15.90
N GLY A 135 -16.09 2.24 -14.90
CA GLY A 135 -15.18 1.10 -14.93
C GLY A 135 -14.37 0.94 -13.65
N ILE A 136 -13.36 0.07 -13.72
CA ILE A 136 -12.41 -0.16 -12.63
C ILE A 136 -11.21 0.80 -12.72
N ALA A 137 -10.35 0.76 -11.71
CA ALA A 137 -9.16 1.58 -11.64
C ALA A 137 -8.26 1.46 -12.89
N PHE A 138 -7.68 2.59 -13.27
CA PHE A 138 -6.70 2.72 -14.34
C PHE A 138 -5.52 3.51 -13.80
N ASN A 139 -4.32 3.17 -14.25
CA ASN A 139 -3.13 3.94 -13.98
C ASN A 139 -2.18 3.98 -15.17
N ASP A 140 -1.47 5.10 -15.28
CA ASP A 140 -0.30 5.27 -16.12
C ASP A 140 0.75 6.12 -15.36
N THR A 141 1.78 6.60 -16.05
CA THR A 141 2.88 7.36 -15.44
C THR A 141 2.51 8.76 -14.93
N GLN A 142 1.38 9.32 -15.40
CA GLN A 142 0.91 10.68 -15.10
C GLN A 142 -0.49 10.70 -14.49
N ARG A 143 -1.30 9.67 -14.68
CA ARG A 143 -2.70 9.65 -14.26
C ARG A 143 -3.08 8.36 -13.55
N VAL A 144 -3.85 8.53 -12.49
CA VAL A 144 -4.61 7.46 -11.83
C VAL A 144 -6.09 7.82 -11.92
N VAL A 145 -6.93 6.89 -12.35
CA VAL A 145 -8.38 7.03 -12.35
C VAL A 145 -8.96 6.01 -11.38
N LEU A 146 -9.77 6.47 -10.44
CA LEU A 146 -10.36 5.67 -9.38
C LEU A 146 -11.89 5.82 -9.37
N PRO A 147 -12.66 4.75 -9.15
CA PRO A 147 -14.08 4.92 -8.89
C PRO A 147 -14.30 5.68 -7.57
N VAL A 148 -15.40 6.42 -7.44
CA VAL A 148 -15.79 7.10 -6.19
C VAL A 148 -16.03 6.15 -5.01
N SER A 149 -16.12 4.84 -5.29
CA SER A 149 -16.20 3.76 -4.31
C SER A 149 -14.86 3.11 -3.98
N ALA A 150 -13.74 3.67 -4.45
CA ALA A 150 -12.41 3.15 -4.16
C ALA A 150 -12.08 3.29 -2.67
N SER A 151 -11.60 2.20 -2.06
CA SER A 151 -11.13 2.26 -0.67
C SER A 151 -9.77 2.96 -0.57
N LEU A 152 -9.36 3.29 0.64
CA LEU A 152 -8.02 3.84 0.90
C LEU A 152 -6.92 2.88 0.47
N GLU A 153 -7.14 1.57 0.59
CA GLU A 153 -6.17 0.55 0.20
C GLU A 153 -6.04 0.44 -1.33
N LEU A 154 -7.14 0.56 -2.08
CA LEU A 154 -7.07 0.67 -3.54
C LEU A 154 -6.36 1.97 -3.97
N PHE A 155 -6.67 3.10 -3.33
CA PHE A 155 -5.94 4.35 -3.56
C PHE A 155 -4.43 4.17 -3.31
N ALA A 156 -4.06 3.51 -2.20
CA ALA A 156 -2.68 3.23 -1.86
C ALA A 156 -1.98 2.32 -2.87
N HIS A 157 -2.66 1.29 -3.37
CA HIS A 157 -2.17 0.41 -4.44
C HIS A 157 -1.82 1.21 -5.70
N GLU A 158 -2.72 2.07 -6.16
CA GLU A 158 -2.46 2.88 -7.36
C GLU A 158 -1.34 3.91 -7.16
N VAL A 159 -1.29 4.54 -5.98
CA VAL A 159 -0.17 5.42 -5.60
C VAL A 159 1.17 4.67 -5.55
N ALA A 160 1.16 3.41 -5.11
CA ALA A 160 2.37 2.59 -5.02
C ALA A 160 2.98 2.33 -6.40
N HIS A 161 2.18 2.22 -7.46
CA HIS A 161 2.71 2.15 -8.83
C HIS A 161 3.53 3.38 -9.20
N TRP A 162 3.07 4.58 -8.85
CA TRP A 162 3.82 5.82 -9.04
C TRP A 162 5.08 5.94 -8.20
N LEU A 163 5.16 5.19 -7.10
CA LEU A 163 6.33 5.07 -6.23
C LEU A 163 7.30 3.97 -6.71
N GLY A 164 6.99 3.27 -7.81
CA GLY A 164 7.87 2.27 -8.42
C GLY A 164 7.59 0.82 -8.02
N PHE A 165 6.39 0.52 -7.51
CA PHE A 165 5.97 -0.86 -7.29
C PHE A 165 5.23 -1.43 -8.50
N ALA A 166 5.49 -2.69 -8.82
CA ALA A 166 4.81 -3.45 -9.85
C ALA A 166 3.79 -4.41 -9.23
N ASP A 167 2.79 -4.82 -10.03
CA ASP A 167 1.83 -5.84 -9.63
C ASP A 167 2.49 -7.21 -9.39
N GLU A 168 2.07 -7.90 -8.33
CA GLU A 168 2.54 -9.25 -7.99
C GLU A 168 1.58 -10.36 -8.43
N TYR A 169 0.36 -10.00 -8.84
CA TYR A 169 -0.62 -10.92 -9.42
C TYR A 169 -0.36 -11.13 -10.92
N ALA A 170 -1.04 -12.12 -11.52
CA ALA A 170 -0.93 -12.40 -12.95
C ALA A 170 -1.40 -11.21 -13.81
N MET A 171 -0.44 -10.52 -14.44
CA MET A 171 -0.72 -9.43 -15.36
C MET A 171 -1.41 -9.97 -16.63
N PRO A 172 -2.28 -9.16 -17.27
CA PRO A 172 -2.77 -9.47 -18.61
C PRO A 172 -1.61 -9.67 -19.59
N GLN A 173 -1.78 -10.55 -20.58
CA GLN A 173 -0.68 -11.00 -21.45
C GLN A 173 0.13 -9.86 -22.09
N GLU A 174 -0.54 -8.88 -22.71
CA GLU A 174 0.14 -7.74 -23.36
C GLU A 174 1.01 -6.94 -22.37
N LEU A 175 0.48 -6.69 -21.17
CA LEU A 175 1.19 -6.00 -20.10
C LEU A 175 2.37 -6.82 -19.58
N ALA A 176 2.15 -8.12 -19.36
CA ALA A 176 3.18 -9.04 -18.92
C ALA A 176 4.32 -9.14 -19.94
N GLU A 177 4.01 -9.22 -21.24
CA GLU A 177 5.01 -9.27 -22.31
C GLU A 177 5.89 -8.01 -22.32
N ALA A 178 5.30 -6.82 -22.17
CA ALA A 178 6.05 -5.58 -22.08
C ALA A 178 6.92 -5.52 -20.82
N PHE A 179 6.36 -5.82 -19.65
CA PHE A 179 7.05 -5.79 -18.37
C PHE A 179 8.19 -6.81 -18.29
N CYS A 180 7.90 -8.07 -18.57
CA CYS A 180 8.84 -9.18 -18.35
C CYS A 180 9.99 -9.21 -19.37
N SER A 181 9.82 -8.56 -20.53
CA SER A 181 10.90 -8.36 -21.51
C SER A 181 11.72 -7.09 -21.28
N GLY A 182 11.48 -6.36 -20.18
CA GLY A 182 12.21 -5.14 -19.84
C GLY A 182 11.84 -3.92 -20.68
N ARG A 183 10.70 -3.94 -21.39
CA ARG A 183 10.20 -2.83 -22.22
C ARG A 183 9.19 -1.94 -21.49
N TYR A 184 9.25 -1.89 -20.16
CA TYR A 184 8.26 -1.18 -19.36
C TYR A 184 8.85 0.05 -18.70
N ASP A 185 8.18 1.19 -18.90
CA ASP A 185 8.67 2.54 -18.57
C ASP A 185 8.58 2.91 -17.06
N HIS A 186 8.70 1.94 -16.15
CA HIS A 186 8.80 2.22 -14.71
C HIS A 186 9.86 1.35 -14.02
N ALA A 187 10.45 1.91 -12.97
CA ALA A 187 11.21 1.12 -12.00
C ALA A 187 10.29 0.08 -11.34
N SER A 188 10.81 -1.11 -11.10
CA SER A 188 10.14 -2.15 -10.32
C SER A 188 10.98 -2.44 -9.08
N LEU A 189 10.51 -1.92 -7.94
CA LEU A 189 11.18 -2.08 -6.66
C LEU A 189 10.89 -3.45 -6.04
N ASN A 190 9.67 -3.97 -6.15
CA ASN A 190 9.24 -5.23 -5.52
C ASN A 190 9.26 -6.45 -6.44
N VAL A 191 9.43 -6.30 -7.76
CA VAL A 191 9.47 -7.43 -8.70
C VAL A 191 10.76 -7.44 -9.51
N VAL A 192 11.44 -8.58 -9.53
CA VAL A 192 12.60 -8.84 -10.38
C VAL A 192 12.31 -10.02 -11.30
N VAL A 193 12.72 -9.90 -12.56
CA VAL A 193 12.48 -10.91 -13.59
C VAL A 193 13.76 -11.67 -13.95
N THR A 194 13.66 -12.98 -14.18
CA THR A 194 14.72 -13.83 -14.72
C THR A 194 14.19 -14.68 -15.88
N GLU A 195 15.08 -15.04 -16.81
CA GLU A 195 14.75 -15.94 -17.93
C GLU A 195 14.84 -17.42 -17.54
N GLN A 196 15.58 -17.72 -16.46
CA GLN A 196 15.82 -19.07 -15.98
C GLN A 196 15.67 -19.15 -14.45
N THR A 197 15.41 -20.36 -13.96
CA THR A 197 15.31 -20.69 -12.53
C THR A 197 16.53 -21.44 -12.01
N ILE A 198 17.45 -21.86 -12.88
CA ILE A 198 18.70 -22.50 -12.51
C ILE A 198 19.83 -21.56 -12.93
N MET A 199 20.79 -21.32 -12.03
CA MET A 199 21.90 -20.40 -12.23
C MET A 199 23.20 -20.99 -11.67
N SER A 200 24.34 -20.60 -12.23
CA SER A 200 25.64 -20.75 -11.59
C SER A 200 25.73 -19.88 -10.32
N GLU A 201 26.71 -20.17 -9.48
CA GLU A 201 27.00 -19.35 -8.30
C GLU A 201 27.28 -17.89 -8.67
N SER A 202 28.07 -17.64 -9.72
CA SER A 202 28.37 -16.29 -10.18
C SER A 202 27.14 -15.53 -10.66
N GLU A 203 26.23 -16.20 -11.37
CA GLU A 203 24.97 -15.60 -11.83
C GLU A 203 24.04 -15.28 -10.64
N LEU A 204 23.96 -16.16 -9.64
CA LEU A 204 23.18 -15.91 -8.43
C LEU A 204 23.73 -14.73 -7.61
N ILE A 205 25.06 -14.62 -7.48
CA ILE A 205 25.70 -13.48 -6.82
C ILE A 205 25.42 -12.19 -7.60
N ALA A 206 25.47 -12.23 -8.94
CA ALA A 206 25.12 -11.08 -9.77
C ALA A 206 23.64 -10.68 -9.62
N LEU A 207 22.73 -11.66 -9.56
CA LEU A 207 21.31 -11.45 -9.28
C LEU A 207 21.11 -10.77 -7.91
N TRP A 208 21.73 -11.30 -6.85
CA TRP A 208 21.64 -10.72 -5.50
C TRP A 208 22.08 -9.25 -5.47
N ARG A 209 23.19 -8.92 -6.15
CA ARG A 209 23.73 -7.54 -6.18
C ARG A 209 22.77 -6.53 -6.84
N ARG A 210 21.95 -6.98 -7.79
CA ARG A 210 20.98 -6.12 -8.50
C ARG A 210 19.60 -6.06 -7.86
N LEU A 211 19.33 -6.84 -6.80
CA LEU A 211 18.02 -6.79 -6.14
C LEU A 211 17.79 -5.42 -5.50
N PRO A 212 16.62 -4.78 -5.71
CA PRO A 212 16.27 -3.54 -5.02
C PRO A 212 16.25 -3.71 -3.49
N TRP A 213 15.86 -4.89 -3.01
CA TRP A 213 15.83 -5.25 -1.60
C TRP A 213 17.07 -5.99 -1.11
N ARG A 214 18.21 -5.93 -1.82
CA ARG A 214 19.44 -6.68 -1.44
C ARG A 214 19.86 -6.41 0.00
N HIS A 215 19.61 -5.21 0.52
CA HIS A 215 20.02 -4.78 1.86
C HIS A 215 19.30 -5.57 2.96
N ALA A 216 18.15 -6.17 2.66
CA ALA A 216 17.38 -7.01 3.57
C ALA A 216 17.68 -8.51 3.39
N VAL A 217 18.58 -8.87 2.46
CA VAL A 217 19.03 -10.25 2.23
C VAL A 217 20.47 -10.38 2.73
N GLU A 218 20.64 -11.01 3.90
CA GLU A 218 21.96 -11.15 4.55
C GLU A 218 22.98 -11.90 3.68
N SER A 219 22.51 -12.87 2.89
CA SER A 219 23.35 -13.83 2.19
C SER A 219 22.71 -14.21 0.85
N TRP A 220 23.49 -14.16 -0.24
CA TRP A 220 22.99 -14.52 -1.58
C TRP A 220 22.55 -15.98 -1.65
N GLN A 221 23.11 -16.85 -0.80
CA GLN A 221 22.72 -18.25 -0.67
C GLN A 221 21.25 -18.42 -0.27
N TYR A 222 20.63 -17.42 0.35
CA TYR A 222 19.22 -17.50 0.76
C TYR A 222 18.25 -17.34 -0.42
N LEU A 223 18.72 -16.91 -1.59
CA LEU A 223 17.88 -16.71 -2.78
C LEU A 223 17.60 -18.02 -3.55
N GLY A 224 18.18 -19.14 -3.15
CA GLY A 224 18.03 -20.42 -3.83
C GLY A 224 18.56 -21.61 -3.05
N SER A 225 18.62 -22.75 -3.71
CA SER A 225 19.14 -24.01 -3.16
C SER A 225 20.20 -24.61 -4.07
N LYS A 226 21.35 -24.96 -3.50
CA LYS A 226 22.44 -25.62 -4.22
C LYS A 226 22.01 -27.02 -4.66
N GLN A 227 22.23 -27.34 -5.93
CA GLN A 227 21.94 -28.62 -6.57
C GLN A 227 23.18 -29.53 -6.53
N ALA A 228 22.99 -30.82 -6.83
CA ALA A 228 24.07 -31.82 -6.79
C ALA A 228 25.20 -31.54 -7.79
N ASP A 229 24.89 -30.92 -8.93
CA ASP A 229 25.84 -30.53 -9.96
C ASP A 229 26.56 -29.19 -9.67
N GLY A 230 26.30 -28.59 -8.51
CA GLY A 230 26.86 -27.30 -8.10
C GLY A 230 26.11 -26.08 -8.61
N SER A 231 25.09 -26.25 -9.47
CA SER A 231 24.17 -25.17 -9.84
C SER A 231 23.26 -24.76 -8.68
N TRP A 232 22.55 -23.65 -8.84
CA TRP A 232 21.62 -23.12 -7.85
C TRP A 232 20.23 -22.98 -8.46
N LYS A 233 19.24 -23.60 -7.82
CA LYS A 233 17.83 -23.40 -8.14
C LYS A 233 17.30 -22.20 -7.37
N LEU A 234 16.84 -21.19 -8.11
CA LEU A 234 16.21 -19.98 -7.57
C LEU A 234 14.94 -20.31 -6.78
N GLY A 235 14.70 -19.50 -5.77
CA GLY A 235 13.56 -19.62 -4.87
C GLY A 235 14.04 -19.85 -3.44
N SER A 236 13.78 -18.88 -2.57
CA SER A 236 14.03 -19.01 -1.14
C SER A 236 13.17 -20.13 -0.56
N THR A 237 13.78 -20.99 0.27
CA THR A 237 13.07 -22.09 0.92
C THR A 237 12.19 -21.58 2.07
N THR A 238 11.17 -22.37 2.43
CA THR A 238 10.30 -22.05 3.58
C THR A 238 11.06 -22.07 4.91
N ALA A 239 12.17 -22.81 5.02
CA ALA A 239 13.04 -22.78 6.19
C ALA A 239 13.70 -21.41 6.40
N HIS A 240 13.98 -20.67 5.31
CA HIS A 240 14.40 -19.28 5.37
C HIS A 240 13.22 -18.29 5.46
N ALA A 241 12.04 -18.67 4.95
CA ALA A 241 10.82 -17.87 5.06
C ALA A 241 10.18 -17.90 6.48
N ALA A 242 10.44 -18.94 7.28
CA ALA A 242 9.80 -19.18 8.58
C ALA A 242 10.13 -18.12 9.65
N SER A 243 11.19 -17.34 9.46
CA SER A 243 11.61 -16.25 10.37
C SER A 243 11.36 -14.85 9.81
N HIS A 244 10.34 -14.68 8.94
CA HIS A 244 9.97 -13.40 8.33
C HIS A 244 11.06 -12.76 7.45
N HIS A 245 12.03 -13.57 6.97
CA HIS A 245 13.11 -13.02 6.15
C HIS A 245 12.68 -12.71 4.72
N VAL A 246 13.24 -11.61 4.26
CA VAL A 246 13.21 -11.17 2.87
C VAL A 246 14.08 -12.12 2.04
N GLY A 247 13.60 -12.48 0.85
CA GLY A 247 14.26 -13.45 -0.03
C GLY A 247 13.88 -13.28 -1.49
N LEU A 248 13.81 -14.39 -2.21
CA LEU A 248 13.39 -14.48 -3.61
C LEU A 248 12.21 -15.46 -3.69
N PHE A 249 11.00 -14.96 -3.70
CA PHE A 249 9.78 -15.77 -3.75
C PHE A 249 9.08 -15.59 -5.09
N ALA A 250 8.45 -16.64 -5.62
CA ALA A 250 7.76 -16.53 -6.89
C ALA A 250 6.60 -15.52 -6.82
N ALA A 251 6.46 -14.71 -7.87
CA ALA A 251 5.33 -13.83 -8.13
C ALA A 251 4.64 -14.26 -9.43
N GLN A 252 3.36 -13.94 -9.57
CA GLN A 252 2.58 -14.33 -10.75
C GLN A 252 2.68 -13.30 -11.89
N THR A 253 3.36 -12.18 -11.68
CA THR A 253 3.50 -11.06 -12.63
C THR A 253 3.75 -11.51 -14.07
N CYS A 254 4.66 -12.48 -14.27
CA CYS A 254 5.07 -12.97 -15.59
C CYS A 254 4.43 -14.29 -16.02
N GLU A 255 3.37 -14.77 -15.35
CA GLU A 255 2.75 -16.10 -15.57
C GLU A 255 2.26 -16.31 -17.01
N ALA A 256 1.84 -15.25 -17.69
CA ALA A 256 1.44 -15.29 -19.10
C ALA A 256 2.61 -15.28 -20.10
N THR A 257 3.86 -15.40 -19.64
CA THR A 257 5.08 -15.30 -20.47
C THR A 257 6.04 -16.47 -20.19
N SER A 258 7.16 -16.53 -20.92
CA SER A 258 8.25 -17.48 -20.66
C SER A 258 9.21 -17.06 -19.54
N HIS A 259 8.98 -15.94 -18.86
CA HIS A 259 9.86 -15.41 -17.82
C HIS A 259 9.37 -15.75 -16.42
N TYR A 260 10.28 -15.69 -15.45
CA TYR A 260 10.01 -15.91 -14.03
C TYR A 260 10.06 -14.59 -13.27
N ALA A 261 9.00 -14.28 -12.52
CA ALA A 261 8.93 -13.11 -11.65
C ALA A 261 9.18 -13.49 -10.19
N TRP A 262 9.89 -12.62 -9.49
CA TRP A 262 10.29 -12.81 -8.10
C TRP A 262 9.98 -11.58 -7.27
N ARG A 263 9.57 -11.80 -6.02
CA ARG A 263 9.22 -10.79 -5.02
C ARG A 263 9.95 -11.03 -3.69
N PRO A 264 10.10 -9.99 -2.84
CA PRO A 264 10.88 -10.05 -1.61
C PRO A 264 10.26 -10.88 -0.48
N VAL A 265 8.94 -11.06 -0.43
CA VAL A 265 8.25 -11.69 0.71
C VAL A 265 7.32 -12.83 0.29
N ASN A 266 7.16 -13.83 1.16
CA ASN A 266 6.29 -14.98 0.95
C ASN A 266 4.95 -14.84 1.70
N ARG A 267 4.27 -13.71 1.51
CA ARG A 267 2.94 -13.46 2.07
C ARG A 267 2.14 -12.59 1.10
N PHE A 268 0.83 -12.48 1.34
CA PHE A 268 0.02 -11.54 0.60
C PHE A 268 0.49 -10.11 0.87
N THR A 269 0.50 -9.30 -0.18
CA THR A 269 0.94 -7.90 -0.15
C THR A 269 -0.12 -7.03 -0.81
N PRO A 270 -0.11 -5.72 -0.53
CA PRO A 270 -0.98 -4.75 -1.22
C PRO A 270 -0.80 -4.74 -2.75
N MET A 271 0.37 -5.17 -3.24
CA MET A 271 0.66 -5.26 -4.68
C MET A 271 0.20 -6.59 -5.31
N GLN A 272 -0.18 -7.58 -4.50
CA GLN A 272 -0.84 -8.80 -4.97
C GLN A 272 -2.37 -8.68 -4.89
N TYR A 273 -2.86 -8.14 -3.77
CA TYR A 273 -4.27 -7.91 -3.50
C TYR A 273 -4.41 -6.54 -2.82
N PHE A 274 -5.12 -5.61 -3.47
CA PHE A 274 -5.18 -4.22 -3.01
C PHE A 274 -5.84 -4.08 -1.64
N ASP A 275 -6.65 -5.04 -1.19
CA ASP A 275 -7.36 -5.02 0.10
C ASP A 275 -6.51 -5.52 1.29
N VAL A 276 -5.27 -5.94 1.02
CA VAL A 276 -4.29 -6.22 2.08
C VAL A 276 -3.81 -4.90 2.67
N ALA A 277 -4.17 -4.66 3.93
CA ALA A 277 -3.82 -3.40 4.61
C ALA A 277 -2.34 -3.31 5.07
N GLU A 278 -1.68 -4.46 5.30
CA GLU A 278 -0.32 -4.48 5.84
C GLU A 278 0.73 -4.35 4.72
N TRP A 279 1.47 -3.24 4.75
CA TRP A 279 2.64 -3.03 3.89
C TRP A 279 3.88 -3.71 4.49
N PRO A 280 4.56 -4.61 3.77
CA PRO A 280 5.79 -5.22 4.29
C PRO A 280 6.86 -4.16 4.56
N THR A 281 7.56 -4.25 5.70
CA THR A 281 8.58 -3.27 6.10
C THR A 281 9.64 -3.04 5.02
N VAL A 282 10.07 -4.10 4.33
CA VAL A 282 11.05 -4.01 3.23
C VAL A 282 10.58 -3.13 2.07
N TYR A 283 9.27 -2.98 1.85
CA TYR A 283 8.72 -2.13 0.78
C TYR A 283 8.95 -0.67 1.15
N LEU A 284 8.64 -0.31 2.40
CA LEU A 284 8.88 1.04 2.92
C LEU A 284 10.38 1.37 2.93
N GLU A 285 11.24 0.42 3.29
CA GLU A 285 12.69 0.60 3.22
C GLU A 285 13.21 0.80 1.80
N MET A 286 12.64 0.10 0.81
CA MET A 286 13.01 0.30 -0.60
C MET A 286 12.66 1.72 -1.07
N LEU A 287 11.50 2.25 -0.68
CA LEU A 287 11.14 3.64 -0.97
C LEU A 287 12.09 4.66 -0.32
N GLN A 288 12.50 4.41 0.92
CA GLN A 288 13.46 5.29 1.61
C GLN A 288 14.84 5.31 0.95
N ARG A 289 15.21 4.24 0.25
CA ARG A 289 16.52 4.09 -0.41
C ARG A 289 16.51 4.45 -1.90
N ALA A 290 15.34 4.49 -2.52
CA ALA A 290 15.17 4.87 -3.92
C ALA A 290 15.17 6.41 -4.14
N ASN A 291 14.89 7.17 -3.07
CA ASN A 291 14.98 8.63 -3.01
C ASN A 291 16.36 9.08 -2.52
#